data_AF-A0A537E2I9-F1
#
_entry.id   AF-A0A537E2I9-F1
#
_cell.length_a   1.000
_cell.length_b   1.000
_cell.length_c   1.000
_cell.angle_alpha   90.00
_cell.angle_beta   90.00
_cell.angle_gamma   90.00
#
_symmetry.space_group_name_H-M   'P 1'
#
loop_
_entity.id
_entity.type
_entity.pdbx_description
1 polymer ?
#
loop_
_entity_poly.entity_id
_entity_poly.type
_entity_poly.pdbx_seq_one_letter_code
_entity_poly.pdbx_strand_id
1 'polypeptide(L)'
;MNFERIIFRSWFYLRVGYATYIAFFIGFLSSITVIYKLAIADTSLVSLFPHLTEFAIVAIIISSPISVVIGLLHMRRTAAFAADASVSTEANPYVYKIVPGKEREVTIPLSILTARILLKLAADRLSSDEKLELEAVLAKADKLLMGQSVGLRK
;
A
#
# COMPACT_ATOMS: atom_id res chain seq x y z
N MET A 1 15.97 7.36 -23.06
CA MET A 1 15.00 7.27 -21.94
C MET A 1 13.67 6.84 -22.54
N ASN A 2 13.04 5.76 -22.08
CA ASN A 2 11.82 5.24 -22.71
C ASN A 2 10.66 6.24 -22.51
N PHE A 3 10.16 6.82 -23.59
CA PHE A 3 9.09 7.84 -23.59
C PHE A 3 7.80 7.33 -22.93
N GLU A 4 7.43 6.08 -23.18
CA GLU A 4 6.27 5.44 -22.55
C GLU A 4 6.42 5.39 -21.03
N ARG A 5 7.60 5.02 -20.55
CA ARG A 5 7.90 4.97 -19.11
C ARG A 5 7.74 6.34 -18.46
N ILE A 6 8.11 7.42 -19.15
CA ILE A 6 7.93 8.79 -18.64
C ILE A 6 6.44 9.11 -18.57
N ILE A 7 5.68 8.87 -19.64
CA ILE A 7 4.24 9.13 -19.68
C ILE A 7 3.51 8.39 -18.55
N PHE A 8 3.73 7.08 -18.42
CA PHE A 8 3.03 6.30 -17.41
C PHE A 8 3.39 6.72 -15.98
N ARG A 9 4.65 7.10 -15.73
CA ARG A 9 5.06 7.61 -14.41
C ARG A 9 4.48 8.99 -14.14
N SER A 10 4.50 9.90 -15.11
CA SER A 10 3.88 11.22 -14.98
C SER A 10 2.38 11.13 -14.75
N TRP A 11 1.69 10.25 -15.49
CA TRP A 11 0.27 9.98 -15.29
C TRP A 11 -0.02 9.41 -13.89
N PHE A 12 0.82 8.48 -13.42
CA PHE A 12 0.72 7.97 -12.06
C PHE A 12 0.90 9.09 -11.02
N TYR A 13 1.94 9.93 -11.15
CA TYR A 13 2.16 11.04 -10.24
C TYR A 13 1.02 12.06 -10.26
N LEU A 14 0.46 12.34 -11.43
CA LEU A 14 -0.71 13.22 -11.57
C LEU A 14 -1.90 12.63 -10.82
N ARG A 15 -2.24 11.36 -11.02
CA ARG A 15 -3.37 10.72 -10.33
C ARG A 15 -3.20 10.70 -8.81
N VAL A 16 -2.01 10.35 -8.33
CA VAL A 16 -1.70 10.35 -6.89
C VAL A 16 -1.75 11.77 -6.33
N GLY A 17 -1.11 12.71 -7.01
CA GLY A 17 -1.07 14.11 -6.59
C GLY A 17 -2.46 14.74 -6.54
N TYR A 18 -3.24 14.54 -7.60
CA TYR A 18 -4.60 15.04 -7.70
C TYR A 18 -5.53 14.37 -6.68
N ALA A 19 -5.58 13.03 -6.63
CA ALA A 19 -6.51 12.33 -5.75
C ALA A 19 -6.23 12.59 -4.26
N THR A 20 -4.96 12.55 -3.85
CA THR A 20 -4.58 12.66 -2.43
C THR A 20 -4.57 14.10 -1.94
N TYR A 21 -4.07 15.04 -2.74
CA TYR A 21 -3.83 16.41 -2.25
C TYR A 21 -4.74 17.47 -2.86
N ILE A 22 -5.39 17.25 -4.01
CA ILE A 22 -6.22 18.29 -4.63
C ILE A 22 -7.70 17.95 -4.44
N ALA A 23 -8.12 16.76 -4.88
CA ALA A 23 -9.50 16.31 -4.85
C ALA A 23 -10.05 16.26 -3.42
N PHE A 24 -9.22 15.86 -2.44
CA PHE A 24 -9.61 15.88 -1.03
C PHE A 24 -10.04 17.28 -0.57
N PHE A 25 -9.20 18.31 -0.73
CA PHE A 25 -9.55 19.66 -0.30
C PHE A 25 -10.70 20.26 -1.11
N ILE A 26 -10.68 20.09 -2.43
CA ILE A 26 -11.77 20.60 -3.28
C ILE A 26 -13.10 19.97 -2.87
N GLY A 27 -13.15 18.64 -2.75
CA GLY A 27 -14.35 17.92 -2.36
C GLY A 27 -14.83 18.29 -0.96
N PHE A 28 -13.89 18.44 -0.02
CA PHE A 28 -14.20 18.80 1.35
C PHE A 28 -14.74 20.24 1.49
N LEU A 29 -14.07 21.25 0.90
CA LEU A 29 -14.54 22.63 0.90
C LEU A 29 -15.87 22.78 0.14
N SER A 30 -16.01 22.07 -0.98
CA SER A 30 -17.26 22.04 -1.74
C SER A 30 -18.40 21.46 -0.89
N SER A 31 -18.16 20.35 -0.20
CA SER A 31 -19.17 19.72 0.67
C SER A 31 -19.60 20.64 1.80
N ILE A 32 -18.65 21.30 2.48
CA ILE A 32 -18.97 22.31 3.51
C ILE A 32 -19.84 23.42 2.92
N THR A 33 -19.47 23.94 1.75
CA THR A 33 -20.21 25.02 1.09
C THR A 33 -21.62 24.59 0.71
N VAL A 34 -21.79 23.39 0.16
CA VAL A 34 -23.10 22.84 -0.24
C VAL A 34 -23.98 22.60 0.99
N ILE A 35 -23.44 21.98 2.05
CA ILE A 35 -24.18 21.75 3.29
C ILE A 35 -24.63 23.08 3.90
N TYR A 36 -23.74 24.07 3.98
CA TYR A 36 -24.10 25.39 4.50
C TYR A 36 -25.23 26.04 3.69
N LYS A 37 -25.07 26.11 2.37
CA LYS A 37 -26.04 26.77 1.50
C LYS A 37 -27.40 26.08 1.51
N LEU A 38 -27.43 24.74 1.52
CA LEU A 38 -28.68 24.00 1.40
C LEU A 38 -29.36 23.72 2.74
N ALA A 39 -28.59 23.51 3.82
CA ALA A 39 -29.13 23.05 5.10
C ALA A 39 -29.10 24.11 6.21
N ILE A 40 -28.40 25.23 6.03
CA ILE A 40 -28.21 26.24 7.08
C ILE A 40 -28.71 27.61 6.66
N ALA A 41 -28.23 28.14 5.53
CA ALA A 41 -28.39 29.55 5.16
C ALA A 41 -29.84 30.07 5.20
N ASP A 42 -30.80 29.24 4.75
CA ASP A 42 -32.23 29.60 4.67
C ASP A 42 -33.08 28.98 5.79
N THR A 43 -32.46 28.53 6.88
CA THR A 43 -33.12 27.86 8.01
C THR A 43 -32.91 28.61 9.33
N SER A 44 -33.62 28.22 10.38
CA SER A 44 -33.40 28.78 11.73
C SER A 44 -31.98 28.57 12.26
N LEU A 45 -31.22 27.63 11.68
CA LEU A 45 -29.84 27.34 12.06
C LEU A 45 -28.86 28.47 11.67
N VAL A 46 -29.24 29.37 10.75
CA VAL A 46 -28.41 30.52 10.38
C VAL A 46 -28.15 31.46 11.58
N SER A 47 -29.02 31.42 12.60
CA SER A 47 -28.79 32.17 13.84
C SER A 47 -27.60 31.66 14.65
N LEU A 48 -27.24 30.37 14.50
CA LEU A 48 -26.06 29.75 15.12
C LEU A 48 -24.80 29.94 14.27
N PHE A 49 -24.96 29.97 12.94
CA PHE A 49 -23.88 30.15 11.98
C PHE A 49 -24.26 31.21 10.93
N PRO A 50 -24.04 32.51 11.23
CA PRO A 50 -24.46 33.60 10.35
C PRO A 50 -23.71 33.65 9.02
N HIS A 51 -22.44 33.17 8.99
CA HIS A 51 -21.67 33.06 7.76
C HIS A 51 -21.07 31.66 7.57
N LEU A 52 -20.65 31.41 6.33
CA LEU A 52 -20.00 30.17 5.94
C LEU A 52 -18.73 29.91 6.75
N THR A 53 -18.01 30.96 7.14
CA THR A 53 -16.72 30.86 7.82
C THR A 53 -16.84 30.23 9.21
N GLU A 54 -17.81 30.65 10.02
CA GLU A 54 -18.02 30.10 11.37
C GLU A 54 -18.45 28.64 11.27
N PHE A 55 -19.37 28.32 10.36
CA PHE A 55 -19.78 26.94 10.11
C PHE A 55 -18.60 26.08 9.64
N ALA A 56 -17.80 26.57 8.69
CA ALA A 56 -16.65 25.84 8.15
C ALA A 56 -15.63 25.50 9.24
N ILE A 57 -15.30 26.45 10.12
CA ILE A 57 -14.37 26.22 11.24
C ILE A 57 -14.89 25.09 12.13
N VAL A 58 -16.15 25.15 12.55
CA VAL A 58 -16.76 24.11 13.41
C VAL A 58 -16.84 22.77 12.69
N ALA A 59 -17.25 22.77 11.42
CA ALA A 59 -17.32 21.56 10.60
C ALA A 59 -15.95 20.89 10.50
N ILE A 60 -14.87 21.65 10.28
CA ILE A 60 -13.49 21.14 10.21
C ILE A 60 -13.07 20.51 11.55
N ILE A 61 -13.33 21.20 12.65
CA ILE A 61 -12.96 20.74 14.00
C ILE A 61 -13.66 19.44 14.35
N ILE A 62 -14.91 19.25 13.92
CA ILE A 62 -15.70 18.05 14.20
C ILE A 62 -15.41 16.92 13.19
N SER A 63 -15.33 17.23 11.90
CA SER A 63 -15.16 16.22 10.85
C SER A 63 -13.78 15.57 10.89
N SER A 64 -12.75 16.32 11.29
CA SER A 64 -11.37 15.81 11.36
C SER A 64 -11.21 14.63 12.34
N PRO A 65 -11.58 14.75 13.64
CA PRO A 65 -11.49 13.63 14.57
C PRO A 65 -12.43 12.48 14.20
N ILE A 66 -13.64 12.76 13.70
CA ILE A 66 -14.55 11.71 13.22
C ILE A 66 -13.91 10.91 12.09
N SER A 67 -13.26 11.58 11.13
CA SER A 67 -12.58 10.92 10.01
C SER A 67 -11.43 10.04 10.49
N VAL A 68 -10.67 10.48 11.50
CA VAL A 68 -9.61 9.67 12.12
C VAL A 68 -10.20 8.41 12.77
N VAL A 69 -11.31 8.52 13.51
CA VAL A 69 -11.96 7.37 14.15
C VAL A 69 -12.51 6.39 13.12
N ILE A 70 -13.21 6.87 12.10
CA ILE A 70 -13.72 6.03 11.01
C ILE A 70 -12.58 5.32 10.30
N GLY A 71 -11.50 6.05 9.97
CA GLY A 71 -10.31 5.49 9.35
C GLY A 71 -9.66 4.39 10.21
N LEU A 72 -9.51 4.65 11.52
CA LEU A 72 -8.96 3.67 12.46
C LEU A 72 -9.82 2.40 12.54
N LEU A 73 -11.14 2.56 12.58
CA LEU A 73 -12.07 1.42 12.62
C LEU A 73 -12.00 0.60 11.33
N HIS A 74 -11.94 1.26 10.18
CA HIS A 74 -11.77 0.59 8.89
C HIS A 74 -10.48 -0.25 8.87
N MET A 75 -9.35 0.33 9.27
CA MET A 75 -8.04 -0.34 9.28
C MET A 75 -7.95 -1.53 10.26
N ARG A 76 -8.63 -1.47 11.41
CA ARG A 76 -8.46 -2.48 12.47
C ARG A 76 -9.50 -3.60 12.48
N ARG A 77 -10.67 -3.41 11.86
CA ARG A 77 -11.85 -4.24 12.20
C ARG A 77 -12.79 -4.58 11.05
N THR A 78 -12.46 -4.25 9.81
CA THR A 78 -13.39 -4.48 8.69
C THR A 78 -12.89 -5.55 7.73
N ALA A 79 -13.81 -6.42 7.30
CA ALA A 79 -13.56 -7.35 6.19
C ALA A 79 -13.16 -6.62 4.90
N ALA A 80 -13.58 -5.35 4.76
CA ALA A 80 -13.18 -4.47 3.66
C ALA A 80 -11.66 -4.26 3.63
N PHE A 81 -11.02 -3.94 4.77
CA PHE A 81 -9.56 -3.77 4.80
C PHE A 81 -8.81 -5.05 4.43
N ALA A 82 -9.30 -6.22 4.87
CA ALA A 82 -8.70 -7.50 4.52
C ALA A 82 -8.77 -7.76 3.00
N ALA A 83 -9.90 -7.41 2.36
CA ALA A 83 -10.06 -7.52 0.90
C ALA A 83 -9.15 -6.53 0.15
N ASP A 84 -9.02 -5.29 0.61
CA ASP A 84 -8.13 -4.31 0.01
C ASP A 84 -6.66 -4.76 0.08
N ALA A 85 -6.26 -5.30 1.25
CA ALA A 85 -4.92 -5.83 1.46
C ALA A 85 -4.64 -7.05 0.57
N SER A 86 -5.61 -7.96 0.41
CA SER A 86 -5.44 -9.14 -0.45
C SER A 86 -5.30 -8.72 -1.92
N VAL A 87 -6.18 -7.87 -2.42
CA VAL A 87 -6.13 -7.37 -3.80
C VAL A 87 -4.83 -6.61 -4.06
N SER A 88 -4.37 -5.77 -3.13
CA SER A 88 -3.12 -5.04 -3.27
C SER A 88 -1.90 -5.98 -3.30
N THR A 89 -1.93 -7.03 -2.48
CA THR A 89 -0.87 -8.06 -2.44
C THR A 89 -0.84 -8.86 -3.74
N GLU A 90 -2.00 -9.30 -4.23
CA GLU A 90 -2.11 -10.05 -5.48
C GLU A 90 -1.71 -9.20 -6.70
N ALA A 91 -2.07 -7.92 -6.71
CA ALA A 91 -1.71 -7.00 -7.77
C ALA A 91 -0.21 -6.62 -7.76
N ASN A 92 0.50 -6.83 -6.66
CA ASN A 92 1.91 -6.50 -6.55
C ASN A 92 2.79 -7.64 -7.09
N PRO A 93 3.45 -7.48 -8.25
CA PRO A 93 4.25 -8.54 -8.85
C PRO A 93 5.47 -8.94 -8.00
N TYR A 94 5.93 -8.05 -7.11
CA TYR A 94 7.08 -8.29 -6.25
C TYR A 94 6.76 -9.10 -4.98
N VAL A 95 5.50 -9.48 -4.77
CA VAL A 95 5.16 -10.49 -3.77
C VAL A 95 5.66 -11.87 -4.19
N TYR A 96 5.69 -12.14 -5.50
CA TYR A 96 6.08 -13.43 -6.05
C TYR A 96 7.44 -13.40 -6.75
N LYS A 97 8.07 -12.24 -6.90
CA LYS A 97 9.36 -12.01 -7.57
C LYS A 97 10.28 -11.17 -6.71
N ILE A 98 11.60 -11.35 -6.83
CA ILE A 98 12.56 -10.50 -6.13
C ILE A 98 12.49 -9.05 -6.64
N VAL A 99 12.47 -8.12 -5.69
CA VAL A 99 12.56 -6.68 -5.94
C VAL A 99 13.93 -6.35 -6.57
N PRO A 100 13.98 -5.64 -7.71
CA PRO A 100 15.25 -5.19 -8.30
C PRO A 100 16.08 -4.30 -7.36
N GLY A 101 17.39 -4.20 -7.60
CA GLY A 101 18.31 -3.41 -6.78
C GLY A 101 18.94 -4.25 -5.67
N LYS A 102 19.13 -3.68 -4.47
CA LYS A 102 19.93 -4.31 -3.40
C LYS A 102 19.45 -5.71 -2.98
N GLU A 103 18.15 -5.99 -3.11
CA GLU A 103 17.60 -7.32 -2.79
C GLU A 103 18.12 -8.37 -3.78
N ARG A 104 17.98 -8.09 -5.09
CA ARG A 104 18.45 -8.98 -6.15
C ARG A 104 19.97 -9.05 -6.28
N GLU A 105 20.66 -7.93 -6.14
CA GLU A 105 22.09 -7.81 -6.43
C GLU A 105 22.97 -8.22 -5.24
N VAL A 106 22.47 -8.13 -4.01
CA VAL A 106 23.29 -8.32 -2.80
C VAL A 106 22.62 -9.22 -1.77
N THR A 107 21.42 -8.87 -1.30
CA THR A 107 20.81 -9.46 -0.10
C THR A 107 20.46 -10.94 -0.30
N ILE A 108 19.74 -11.26 -1.38
CA ILE A 108 19.37 -12.64 -1.68
C ILE A 108 20.58 -13.48 -2.12
N PRO A 109 21.47 -13.01 -3.03
CA PRO A 109 22.69 -13.75 -3.35
C PRO A 109 23.55 -14.06 -2.12
N LEU A 110 23.75 -13.09 -1.24
CA LEU A 110 24.50 -13.28 0.00
C LEU A 110 23.83 -14.34 0.89
N SER A 111 22.50 -14.27 1.05
CA SER A 111 21.74 -15.26 1.84
C SER A 111 21.87 -16.67 1.26
N ILE A 112 21.82 -16.83 -0.06
CA ILE A 112 22.02 -18.10 -0.77
C ILE A 112 23.45 -18.62 -0.55
N LEU A 113 24.46 -17.76 -0.69
CA LEU A 113 25.87 -18.13 -0.47
C LEU A 113 26.11 -18.57 0.98
N THR A 114 25.59 -17.82 1.94
CA THR A 114 25.64 -18.18 3.36
C THR A 114 24.97 -19.53 3.62
N ALA A 115 23.77 -19.75 3.09
CA ALA A 115 23.07 -21.03 3.23
C ALA A 115 23.86 -22.20 2.61
N ARG A 116 24.48 -22.00 1.43
CA ARG A 116 25.34 -23.03 0.80
C ARG A 116 26.60 -23.33 1.61
N ILE A 117 27.23 -22.31 2.21
CA ILE A 117 28.39 -22.51 3.09
C ILE A 117 27.99 -23.29 4.33
N LEU A 118 26.89 -22.91 4.98
CA LEU A 118 26.36 -23.61 6.15
C LEU A 118 26.02 -25.07 5.83
N LEU A 119 25.39 -25.34 4.68
CA LEU A 119 25.09 -26.70 4.23
C LEU A 119 26.37 -27.53 4.06
N LYS A 120 27.44 -26.95 3.48
CA LYS A 120 28.74 -27.62 3.34
C LYS A 120 29.38 -27.92 4.70
N LEU A 121 29.27 -27.01 5.66
CA LEU A 121 29.85 -27.18 7.01
C LEU A 121 29.06 -28.17 7.87
N ALA A 122 27.74 -28.25 7.69
CA ALA A 122 26.85 -29.12 8.44
C ALA A 122 26.50 -30.42 7.69
N ALA A 123 27.16 -30.71 6.56
CA ALA A 123 26.80 -31.80 5.67
C ALA A 123 26.72 -33.16 6.40
N ASP A 124 27.61 -33.44 7.34
CA ASP A 124 27.64 -34.72 8.06
C ASP A 124 26.70 -34.75 9.27
N ARG A 125 26.06 -33.62 9.60
CA ARG A 125 25.17 -33.46 10.76
C ARG A 125 23.69 -33.37 10.40
N LEU A 126 23.38 -33.14 9.13
CA LEU A 126 22.01 -33.03 8.63
C LEU A 126 21.48 -34.41 8.21
N SER A 127 20.23 -34.68 8.57
CA SER A 127 19.47 -35.80 8.04
C SER A 127 19.25 -35.64 6.53
N SER A 128 18.94 -36.74 5.84
CA SER A 128 18.64 -36.70 4.41
C SER A 128 17.44 -35.81 4.08
N ASP A 129 16.43 -35.80 4.95
CA ASP A 129 15.22 -34.99 4.74
C ASP A 129 15.51 -33.49 4.85
N GLU A 130 16.30 -33.07 5.85
CA GLU A 130 16.71 -31.67 6.01
C GLU A 130 17.55 -31.17 4.82
N LYS A 131 18.42 -32.03 4.26
CA LYS A 131 19.20 -31.71 3.06
C LYS A 131 18.28 -31.48 1.86
N LEU A 132 17.32 -32.37 1.65
CA LEU A 132 16.36 -32.28 0.55
C LEU A 132 15.49 -31.01 0.66
N GLU A 133 15.01 -30.69 1.87
CA GLU A 133 14.23 -29.47 2.10
C GLU A 133 15.06 -28.22 1.77
N LEU A 134 16.30 -28.14 2.25
CA LEU A 134 17.16 -26.99 2.03
C LEU A 134 17.53 -26.82 0.55
N GLU A 135 17.85 -27.92 -0.15
CA GLU A 135 18.09 -27.90 -1.60
C GLU A 135 16.85 -27.44 -2.38
N ALA A 136 15.65 -27.86 -1.98
CA ALA A 136 14.41 -27.43 -2.61
C ALA A 136 14.15 -25.92 -2.42
N VAL A 137 14.49 -25.36 -1.25
CA VAL A 137 14.40 -23.92 -0.98
C VAL A 137 15.44 -23.15 -1.80
N LEU A 138 16.69 -23.62 -1.84
CA LEU A 138 17.75 -23.01 -2.65
C LEU A 138 17.40 -22.99 -4.15
N ALA A 139 16.81 -24.07 -4.67
CA ALA A 139 16.35 -24.11 -6.06
C ALA A 139 15.25 -23.08 -6.35
N LYS A 140 14.35 -22.81 -5.41
CA LYS A 140 13.35 -21.73 -5.54
C LYS A 140 14.01 -20.35 -5.49
N ALA A 141 15.01 -20.17 -4.62
CA ALA A 141 15.76 -18.92 -4.50
C ALA A 141 16.57 -18.61 -5.78
N ASP A 142 17.17 -19.63 -6.40
CA ASP A 142 17.87 -19.50 -7.68
C ASP A 142 16.91 -19.08 -8.81
N LYS A 143 15.70 -19.67 -8.89
CA LYS A 143 14.66 -19.26 -9.85
C LYS A 143 14.28 -17.78 -9.68
N LEU A 144 14.11 -17.37 -8.42
CA LEU A 144 13.82 -15.98 -8.08
C LEU A 144 14.95 -15.03 -8.53
N LEU A 145 16.23 -15.41 -8.37
CA LEU A 145 17.38 -14.62 -8.87
C LEU A 145 17.39 -14.50 -10.39
N MET A 146 16.91 -15.51 -11.11
CA MET A 146 16.72 -15.47 -12.56
C MET A 146 15.54 -14.57 -12.98
N GLY A 147 14.79 -14.01 -12.02
CA GLY A 147 13.63 -13.14 -12.26
C GLY A 147 12.31 -13.90 -12.48
N GLN A 148 12.32 -15.21 -12.23
CA GLN A 148 11.11 -16.02 -12.25
C GLN A 148 10.28 -15.77 -10.99
N SER A 149 9.00 -16.14 -11.03
CA SER A 149 8.12 -16.09 -9.87
C SER A 149 8.01 -17.44 -9.16
N VAL A 150 7.70 -17.41 -7.87
CA VAL A 150 7.38 -18.60 -7.05
C VAL A 150 6.04 -18.38 -6.36
N GLY A 151 5.28 -19.46 -6.10
CA GLY A 151 4.02 -19.38 -5.34
C GLY A 151 2.79 -18.87 -6.09
N LEU A 152 2.92 -18.46 -7.37
CA LEU A 152 1.76 -18.19 -8.21
C LEU A 152 0.99 -19.50 -8.46
N ARG A 153 -0.29 -19.54 -8.05
CA ARG A 153 -1.25 -20.49 -8.60
C ARG A 153 -1.47 -20.09 -10.06
N LYS A 154 -1.16 -21.00 -11.00
CA LYS A 154 -1.53 -20.81 -12.41
C LYS A 154 -3.04 -20.84 -12.57
#